data_AF-A0A7J4M407-F1
#
_entry.id   AF-A0A7J4M407-F1
#
_cell.length_a   1.000
_cell.length_b   1.000
_cell.length_c   1.000
_cell.angle_alpha   90.00
_cell.angle_beta   90.00
_cell.angle_gamma   90.00
#
_symmetry.space_group_name_H-M   'P 1'
#
loop_
_entity.id
_entity.type
_entity.pdbx_description
1 polymer ?
#
loop_
_entity_poly.entity_id
_entity_poly.type
_entity_poly.pdbx_seq_one_letter_code
_entity_poly.pdbx_strand_id
1 'polypeptide(L)' 'MRSVTELPLHGGRAPRWLFGRMVKLSQAISTVIIDEFGPDELVRRIADPNWFQALACAIGYDWHSSGTTTV' A
#
# COMPACT_ATOMS: atom_id res chain seq x y z
N MET A 1 15.94 15.86 0.70
CA MET A 1 15.99 15.26 2.06
C MET A 1 16.00 13.75 1.90
N ARG A 2 17.01 13.04 2.45
CA ARG A 2 16.98 11.57 2.53
C ARG A 2 16.24 11.20 3.81
N SER A 3 15.17 10.42 3.70
CA SER A 3 14.47 9.80 4.83
C SER A 3 14.87 8.33 4.90
N VAL A 4 15.05 7.80 6.11
CA VAL A 4 15.34 6.38 6.36
C VAL A 4 14.14 5.81 7.10
N THR A 5 13.54 4.75 6.54
CA THR A 5 12.43 4.02 7.16
C THR A 5 12.94 2.65 7.57
N GLU A 6 12.86 2.33 8.87
CA GLU A 6 13.13 0.99 9.38
C GLU A 6 11.83 0.17 9.36
N LEU A 7 11.83 -0.94 8.63
CA LEU A 7 10.71 -1.88 8.53
C LEU A 7 11.10 -3.21 9.19
N PRO A 8 10.76 -3.44 10.47
CA PRO A 8 11.05 -4.71 11.11
C PRO A 8 10.30 -5.86 10.44
N LEU A 9 10.96 -7.02 10.43
CA LEU A 9 10.39 -8.24 9.87
C LEU A 9 9.25 -8.73 10.77
N HIS A 10 8.02 -8.67 10.28
CA HIS A 10 6.86 -9.15 11.02
C HIS A 10 6.52 -10.58 10.63
N GLY A 11 6.50 -11.47 11.62
CA GLY A 11 5.97 -12.83 11.47
C GLY A 11 4.43 -12.83 11.50
N GLY A 12 3.81 -13.70 10.72
CA GLY A 12 2.35 -13.84 10.64
C GLY A 12 1.78 -13.43 9.29
N ARG A 13 0.46 -13.56 9.13
CA ARG A 13 -0.25 -13.17 7.91
C ARG A 13 -1.45 -12.32 8.28
N ALA A 14 -1.77 -11.33 7.45
CA ALA A 14 -3.00 -10.58 7.59
C ALA A 14 -4.21 -11.56 7.61
N PRO A 15 -5.15 -11.40 8.56
CA PRO A 15 -6.35 -12.24 8.58
C PRO A 15 -7.09 -12.16 7.24
N ARG A 16 -7.56 -13.30 6.72
CA ARG A 16 -8.23 -13.37 5.39
C ARG A 16 -9.39 -12.38 5.26
N TRP A 17 -10.16 -12.18 6.32
CA TRP A 17 -11.29 -11.26 6.33
C TRP A 17 -10.85 -9.79 6.18
N LEU A 18 -9.68 -9.42 6.72
CA LEU A 18 -9.12 -8.08 6.61
C LEU A 18 -8.53 -7.89 5.22
N PHE A 19 -7.76 -8.85 4.74
CA PHE A 19 -7.18 -8.82 3.40
C PHE A 19 -8.24 -8.61 2.31
N GLY A 20 -9.38 -9.29 2.40
CA GLY A 20 -10.49 -9.07 1.47
C GLY A 20 -11.07 -7.65 1.51
N ARG A 21 -11.02 -6.94 2.65
CA ARG A 21 -11.43 -5.54 2.75
C ARG A 21 -10.37 -4.60 2.18
N MET A 22 -9.10 -4.87 2.46
CA MET A 22 -7.97 -4.12 1.89
C MET A 22 -8.02 -4.13 0.37
N VAL A 23 -8.19 -5.30 -0.25
CA VAL A 23 -8.27 -5.43 -1.71
C VAL A 23 -9.40 -4.58 -2.29
N LYS A 24 -10.59 -4.61 -1.68
CA LYS A 24 -11.74 -3.80 -2.13
C LYS A 24 -11.44 -2.30 -2.04
N LEU A 25 -10.80 -1.85 -0.97
CA LEU A 25 -10.43 -0.44 -0.80
C LEU A 25 -9.31 -0.02 -1.76
N SER A 26 -8.26 -0.84 -1.91
CA SER A 26 -7.19 -0.61 -2.89
C SER A 26 -7.74 -0.50 -4.31
N GLN A 27 -8.72 -1.34 -4.66
CA GLN A 27 -9.37 -1.29 -5.97
C GLN A 27 -10.10 0.04 -6.16
N ALA A 28 -10.92 0.47 -5.19
CA ALA A 28 -11.63 1.74 -5.27
C ALA A 28 -10.67 2.94 -5.41
N ILE A 29 -9.60 2.98 -4.61
CA ILE A 29 -8.57 4.03 -4.70
C ILE A 29 -7.88 4.02 -6.06
N SER A 30 -7.47 2.84 -6.54
CA SER A 30 -6.81 2.68 -7.84
C SER A 30 -7.72 3.12 -8.98
N THR A 31 -9.01 2.77 -8.93
CA THR A 31 -9.99 3.17 -9.94
C THR A 31 -10.13 4.69 -10.02
N VAL A 32 -10.26 5.38 -8.88
CA VAL A 32 -10.34 6.85 -8.87
C VAL A 32 -9.06 7.48 -9.44
N ILE A 33 -7.89 6.97 -9.07
CA ILE A 33 -6.62 7.48 -9.61
C ILE A 33 -6.54 7.30 -11.13
N ILE A 34 -6.93 6.13 -11.63
CA ILE A 34 -6.90 5.84 -13.08
C ILE A 34 -7.92 6.72 -13.82
N ASP A 35 -9.12 6.89 -13.27
CA ASP A 35 -10.19 7.69 -13.90
C ASP A 35 -9.81 9.18 -13.98
N GLU A 36 -9.18 9.72 -12.94
CA GLU A 36 -8.81 11.14 -12.90
C GLU A 36 -7.46 11.45 -13.59
N PHE A 37 -6.48 10.56 -13.53
CA PHE A 37 -5.10 10.84 -13.91
C PHE A 37 -4.49 9.85 -14.91
N GLY A 38 -5.21 8.78 -15.25
CA GLY A 38 -4.73 7.72 -16.14
C GLY A 38 -3.89 6.64 -15.45
N PRO A 39 -3.62 5.52 -16.15
CA PRO A 39 -2.90 4.37 -15.58
C PRO A 39 -1.44 4.66 -15.23
N ASP A 40 -0.77 5.54 -15.98
CA ASP A 40 0.63 5.89 -15.74
C ASP A 40 0.82 6.63 -14.40
N GLU A 41 -0.19 7.38 -13.95
CA GLU A 41 -0.16 8.02 -12.62
C GLU A 41 -0.12 6.97 -11.52
N LEU A 42 -0.95 5.94 -11.62
CA LEU A 42 -1.00 4.89 -10.61
C LEU A 42 0.36 4.20 -10.47
N VAL A 43 1.01 3.87 -11.60
CA VAL A 43 2.35 3.29 -11.61
C VAL A 43 3.36 4.23 -10.97
N ARG A 44 3.31 5.54 -11.29
CA ARG A 44 4.23 6.52 -10.73
C ARG A 44 4.07 6.69 -9.21
N ARG A 45 2.83 6.67 -8.71
CA ARG A 45 2.52 6.75 -7.28
C ARG A 45 2.96 5.50 -6.52
N ILE A 46 2.69 4.31 -7.06
CA ILE A 46 3.14 3.05 -6.44
C ILE A 46 4.67 2.95 -6.44
N ALA A 47 5.36 3.53 -7.43
CA ALA A 47 6.81 3.57 -7.49
C ALA A 47 7.44 4.53 -6.46
N ASP A 48 6.69 5.48 -5.90
CA ASP A 48 7.15 6.32 -4.79
C ASP A 48 7.04 5.54 -3.47
N PRO A 49 8.15 5.25 -2.77
CA PRO A 49 8.12 4.44 -1.56
C PRO A 49 7.29 5.06 -0.43
N ASN A 50 7.24 6.39 -0.31
CA ASN A 50 6.47 7.04 0.75
C ASN A 50 4.97 6.96 0.44
N TRP A 51 4.59 7.15 -0.82
CA TRP A 51 3.21 7.01 -1.24
C TRP A 51 2.74 5.56 -1.11
N PHE A 52 3.56 4.59 -1.49
CA PHE A 52 3.25 3.17 -1.32
C PHE A 52 3.03 2.79 0.15
N GLN A 53 3.88 3.28 1.06
CA GLN A 53 3.68 3.06 2.50
C GLN A 53 2.41 3.77 3.01
N ALA A 54 2.14 4.99 2.55
CA ALA A 54 0.91 5.70 2.92
C ALA A 54 -0.35 4.95 2.43
N LEU A 55 -0.32 4.36 1.23
CA LEU A 55 -1.39 3.50 0.73
C LEU A 55 -1.58 2.29 1.64
N ALA A 56 -0.49 1.63 2.05
CA ALA A 56 -0.54 0.49 2.97
C ALA A 56 -1.25 0.86 4.29
N CYS A 57 -0.88 2.00 4.90
CA CYS A 57 -1.56 2.53 6.08
C CYS A 57 -3.06 2.75 5.81
N ALA A 58 -3.38 3.39 4.68
CA ALA A 58 -4.75 3.79 4.33
C ALA A 58 -5.68 2.58 4.16
N ILE A 59 -5.16 1.47 3.63
CA ILE A 59 -5.95 0.25 3.44
C ILE A 59 -6.05 -0.62 4.70
N GLY A 60 -5.43 -0.19 5.81
CA GLY A 60 -5.42 -0.91 7.08
C GLY A 60 -4.34 -1.99 7.15
N TYR A 61 -3.32 -1.88 6.29
CA TYR A 61 -2.09 -2.63 6.46
C TYR A 61 -1.14 -1.86 7.39
N ASP A 62 -0.25 -2.60 8.04
CA ASP A 62 0.57 -2.01 9.08
C ASP A 62 1.72 -1.18 8.50
N TRP A 63 1.82 0.06 8.98
CA TRP A 63 2.70 1.13 8.48
C TRP A 63 4.19 0.84 8.64
N HIS A 64 4.54 -0.06 9.55
CA HIS A 64 5.90 -0.46 9.89
C HIS A 64 6.15 -1.94 9.60
N SER A 65 5.31 -2.58 8.78
CA SER A 65 5.46 -3.98 8.45
C SER A 65 6.30 -4.19 7.20
N SER A 66 7.35 -5.02 7.32
CA SER A 66 8.03 -5.57 6.13
C SER A 66 7.07 -6.32 5.21
N GLY A 67 5.95 -6.82 5.76
CA GLY A 67 4.96 -7.57 5.01
C GLY A 67 4.34 -6.78 3.87
N THR A 68 4.46 -5.44 3.84
CA THR A 68 3.90 -4.61 2.77
C THR A 68 4.64 -4.83 1.45
N THR A 69 5.91 -5.24 1.53
CA THR A 69 6.78 -5.45 0.37
C THR A 69 7.13 -6.91 0.13
N THR A 70 6.81 -7.83 1.06
CA THR A 70 7.33 -9.21 1.04
C THR A 70 6.30 -10.34 1.03
N VAL A 71 4.99 -10.07 1.23
CA VAL A 71 3.96 -11.14 1.26
C VAL A 71 3.22 -11.32 -0.05
#